data_AF-A0A482W7Q0-F1
#
_entry.id   AF-A0A482W7Q0-F1
#
_cell.length_a   1.000
_cell.length_b   1.000
_cell.length_c   1.000
_cell.angle_alpha   90.00
_cell.angle_beta   90.00
_cell.angle_gamma   90.00
#
_symmetry.space_group_name_H-M   'P 1'
#
loop_
_entity.id
_entity.type
_entity.pdbx_description
1 polymer ?
#
loop_
_entity_poly.entity_id
_entity_poly.type
_entity_poly.pdbx_seq_one_letter_code
_entity_poly.pdbx_strand_id
1 'polypeptide(L)'
;MDILTLGIHRFWKKTLMRRVNPTANTNLIDMASGTGDIAIQFLEYIKNNNAEKDSHVTVCDINPHMLEVGKKRVKALNYNPKLITWLEADGGNLPLENDSFNAYTISLAFHACTNILKWSFDLYSYIMLAFTHVLYGQWQPYRHLVKNIQEFPSKETLKVMIEEAGFQNVTYENLLFGVATIHSGVKL
;
A
#
# COMPACT_ATOMS: atom_id res chain seq x y z
N MET A 1 10.85 4.70 -7.29
CA MET A 1 9.57 5.26 -7.79
C MET A 1 9.71 6.69 -8.32
N ASP A 2 10.38 7.60 -7.61
CA ASP A 2 10.45 9.02 -8.02
C ASP A 2 10.87 9.26 -9.47
N ILE A 3 11.97 8.66 -9.92
CA ILE A 3 12.51 8.83 -11.28
C ILE A 3 11.56 8.26 -12.34
N LEU A 4 11.00 7.07 -12.10
CA LEU A 4 10.10 6.37 -13.03
C LEU A 4 8.78 7.09 -13.25
N THR A 5 8.41 8.01 -12.36
CA THR A 5 7.08 8.62 -12.30
C THR A 5 7.14 10.14 -12.37
N LEU A 6 8.35 10.71 -12.50
CA LEU A 6 8.62 12.15 -12.43
C LEU A 6 7.95 12.82 -11.22
N GLY A 7 7.86 12.10 -10.09
CA GLY A 7 7.23 12.60 -8.85
C GLY A 7 5.69 12.61 -8.81
N ILE A 8 5.00 12.26 -9.89
CA ILE A 8 3.53 12.36 -10.01
C ILE A 8 2.79 11.51 -8.97
N HIS A 9 3.35 10.35 -8.59
CA HIS A 9 2.76 9.48 -7.58
C HIS A 9 2.52 10.17 -6.23
N ARG A 10 3.30 11.22 -5.87
CA ARG A 10 3.09 11.99 -4.63
C ARG A 10 1.77 12.74 -4.65
N PHE A 11 1.37 13.26 -5.80
CA PHE A 11 0.09 13.95 -5.97
C PHE A 11 -1.09 13.00 -5.79
N TRP A 12 -1.00 11.79 -6.34
CA TRP A 12 -2.11 10.84 -6.22
C TRP A 12 -2.27 10.26 -4.82
N LYS A 13 -1.18 10.08 -4.08
CA LYS A 13 -1.27 9.71 -2.66
C LYS A 13 -1.99 10.78 -1.84
N LYS A 14 -1.79 12.07 -2.16
CA LYS A 14 -2.58 13.17 -1.56
C LYS A 14 -4.04 13.14 -1.98
N THR A 15 -4.30 12.90 -3.27
CA THR A 15 -5.68 12.79 -3.79
C THR A 15 -6.41 11.60 -3.17
N LEU A 16 -5.73 10.48 -2.91
CA LEU A 16 -6.27 9.35 -2.19
C LEU A 16 -6.80 9.77 -0.82
N MET A 17 -5.99 10.45 -0.01
CA MET A 17 -6.42 10.88 1.33
C MET A 17 -7.62 11.83 1.28
N ARG A 18 -7.71 12.70 0.27
CA ARG A 18 -8.90 13.54 0.07
C ARG A 18 -10.16 12.74 -0.27
N ARG A 19 -10.03 11.58 -0.91
CA ARG A 19 -11.16 10.70 -1.24
C ARG A 19 -11.57 9.82 -0.06
N VAL A 20 -10.59 9.24 0.63
CA VAL A 20 -10.82 8.55 1.92
C VAL A 20 -11.49 9.53 2.89
N ASN A 21 -11.10 10.81 2.81
CA ASN A 21 -11.57 11.91 3.65
C ASN A 21 -11.65 11.53 5.14
N PRO A 22 -10.51 11.12 5.77
CA PRO A 22 -10.50 10.75 7.18
C PRO A 22 -11.11 11.84 8.07
N THR A 23 -12.07 11.45 8.88
CA THR A 23 -12.66 12.28 9.95
C THR A 23 -12.17 11.77 11.31
N ALA A 24 -12.57 12.42 12.40
CA ALA A 24 -12.30 11.90 13.74
C ALA A 24 -12.88 10.47 13.89
N ASN A 25 -12.20 9.61 14.63
CA ASN A 25 -12.48 8.18 14.77
C ASN A 25 -12.21 7.33 13.51
N THR A 26 -11.39 7.80 12.56
CA THR A 26 -11.04 6.98 11.40
C THR A 26 -10.01 5.92 11.80
N ASN A 27 -10.38 4.65 11.73
CA ASN A 27 -9.49 3.50 11.85
C ASN A 27 -9.18 2.94 10.46
N LEU A 28 -8.03 3.34 9.94
CA LEU A 28 -7.51 2.93 8.64
C LEU A 28 -6.65 1.67 8.76
N ILE A 29 -6.86 0.70 7.87
CA ILE A 29 -5.87 -0.36 7.60
C ILE A 29 -5.21 -0.10 6.23
N ASP A 30 -3.88 -0.10 6.20
CA ASP A 30 -3.06 0.18 5.02
C ASP A 30 -2.21 -1.05 4.66
N MET A 31 -2.65 -1.79 3.66
CA MET A 31 -2.06 -3.06 3.25
C MET A 31 -0.93 -2.89 2.24
N ALA A 32 0.04 -3.82 2.28
CA ALA A 32 1.21 -3.86 1.40
C ALA A 32 1.97 -2.52 1.37
N SER A 33 2.05 -1.85 2.52
CA SER A 33 2.53 -0.47 2.65
C SER A 33 3.69 -0.37 3.64
N GLY A 34 4.62 -1.33 3.63
CA GLY A 34 5.68 -1.42 4.64
C GLY A 34 6.54 -0.16 4.79
N THR A 35 6.73 0.64 3.74
CA THR A 35 7.46 1.91 3.83
C THR A 35 6.66 3.06 4.46
N GLY A 36 5.36 2.88 4.68
CA GLY A 36 4.45 3.80 5.35
C GLY A 36 4.05 5.02 4.52
N ASP A 37 4.14 4.98 3.19
CA ASP A 37 3.87 6.17 2.37
C ASP A 37 2.43 6.68 2.52
N ILE A 38 1.43 5.80 2.49
CA ILE A 38 0.03 6.19 2.66
C ILE A 38 -0.25 6.54 4.13
N ALA A 39 0.26 5.75 5.08
CA ALA A 39 0.18 6.07 6.50
C ALA A 39 0.73 7.47 6.84
N ILE A 40 1.84 7.89 6.25
CA ILE A 40 2.38 9.25 6.42
C ILE A 40 1.40 10.29 5.87
N GLN A 41 0.78 10.04 4.71
CA GLN A 41 -0.22 10.95 4.16
C GLN A 41 -1.49 11.01 5.02
N PHE A 42 -1.90 9.89 5.62
CA PHE A 42 -3.00 9.84 6.57
C PHE A 42 -2.70 10.68 7.80
N LEU A 43 -1.54 10.48 8.44
CA LEU A 43 -1.10 11.24 9.61
C LEU A 43 -1.00 12.74 9.33
N GLU A 44 -0.44 13.12 8.16
CA GLU A 44 -0.38 14.51 7.71
C GLU A 44 -1.80 15.09 7.52
N TYR A 45 -2.71 14.32 6.92
CA TYR A 45 -4.09 14.75 6.66
C TYR A 45 -4.89 14.98 7.94
N ILE A 46 -4.90 14.02 8.88
CA ILE A 46 -5.69 14.13 10.12
C ILE A 46 -5.16 15.26 11.01
N LYS A 47 -3.84 15.48 11.03
CA LYS A 47 -3.21 16.58 11.76
C LYS A 47 -3.65 17.94 11.20
N ASN A 48 -3.59 18.11 9.88
CA ASN A 48 -3.94 19.37 9.23
C ASN A 48 -5.45 19.69 9.32
N ASN A 49 -6.30 18.68 9.51
CA ASN A 49 -7.76 18.84 9.60
C ASN A 49 -8.31 18.72 11.03
N ASN A 50 -7.45 18.67 12.06
CA ASN A 50 -7.85 18.46 13.46
C ASN A 50 -8.71 17.19 13.69
N ALA A 51 -8.44 16.13 12.93
CA ALA A 51 -9.15 14.86 12.95
C ALA A 51 -8.36 13.74 13.66
N GLU A 52 -7.34 14.09 14.46
CA GLU A 52 -6.50 13.12 15.18
C GLU A 52 -7.24 12.36 16.28
N LYS A 53 -8.33 12.94 16.82
CA LYS A 53 -9.09 12.34 17.91
C LYS A 53 -9.61 10.96 17.50
N ASP A 54 -9.21 9.96 18.28
CA ASP A 54 -9.60 8.55 18.16
C ASP A 54 -9.31 7.94 16.77
N SER A 55 -8.47 8.60 15.96
CA SER A 55 -8.05 8.12 14.64
C SER A 55 -6.79 7.27 14.76
N HIS A 56 -6.69 6.23 13.93
CA HIS A 56 -5.57 5.31 13.95
C HIS A 56 -5.30 4.73 12.56
N VAL A 57 -4.05 4.44 12.23
CA VAL A 57 -3.65 3.70 11.03
C VAL A 57 -2.86 2.44 11.39
N THR A 58 -3.30 1.29 10.92
CA THR A 58 -2.54 0.03 11.01
C THR A 58 -1.89 -0.26 9.66
N VAL A 59 -0.56 -0.26 9.63
CA VAL A 59 0.24 -0.55 8.44
C VAL A 59 0.61 -2.03 8.42
N CYS A 60 0.23 -2.71 7.34
CA CYS A 60 0.45 -4.14 7.15
C CYS A 60 1.41 -4.40 5.99
N ASP A 61 2.40 -5.26 6.19
CA ASP A 61 3.29 -5.75 5.13
C ASP A 61 3.83 -7.13 5.48
N ILE A 62 4.07 -7.98 4.48
CA ILE A 62 4.65 -9.31 4.68
C ILE A 62 6.15 -9.24 5.00
N ASN A 63 6.80 -8.13 4.66
CA ASN A 63 8.24 -7.97 4.81
C ASN A 63 8.58 -7.14 6.07
N PRO A 64 9.11 -7.76 7.14
CA PRO A 64 9.45 -7.04 8.36
C PRO A 64 10.53 -5.97 8.15
N HIS A 65 11.46 -6.17 7.21
CA HIS A 65 12.47 -5.17 6.89
C HIS A 65 11.84 -3.89 6.31
N MET A 66 10.78 -4.01 5.52
CA MET A 66 10.06 -2.84 4.99
C MET A 66 9.37 -2.09 6.12
N LEU A 67 8.72 -2.79 7.06
CA LEU A 67 8.12 -2.19 8.26
C LEU A 67 9.16 -1.44 9.10
N GLU A 68 10.39 -1.95 9.24
CA GLU A 68 11.47 -1.22 9.92
C GLU A 68 11.84 0.09 9.21
N VAL A 69 11.91 0.08 7.87
CA VAL A 69 12.13 1.30 7.08
C VAL A 69 11.00 2.30 7.33
N GLY A 70 9.74 1.87 7.29
CA GLY A 70 8.58 2.72 7.58
C GLY A 70 8.62 3.30 9.00
N LYS A 71 8.89 2.48 10.02
CA LYS A 71 9.04 2.91 11.42
C LYS A 71 10.10 4.00 11.57
N LYS A 72 11.27 3.82 10.95
CA LYS A 72 12.36 4.82 10.98
C LYS A 72 11.92 6.15 10.34
N ARG A 73 11.21 6.10 9.21
CA ARG A 73 10.69 7.30 8.52
C ARG A 73 9.67 8.05 9.36
N VAL A 74 8.67 7.36 9.91
CA VAL A 74 7.63 7.99 10.74
C VAL A 74 8.23 8.58 12.02
N LYS A 75 9.19 7.88 12.65
CA LYS A 75 9.92 8.40 13.82
C LYS A 75 10.68 9.69 13.51
N ALA A 76 11.33 9.77 12.35
CA ALA A 76 12.04 10.98 11.92
C ALA A 76 11.10 12.18 11.66
N LEU A 77 9.83 11.93 11.31
CA LEU A 77 8.81 12.95 11.09
C LEU A 77 8.11 13.40 12.40
N ASN A 78 8.42 12.76 13.53
CA ASN A 78 7.94 13.12 14.86
C ASN A 78 6.39 13.15 14.99
N TYR A 79 5.71 12.19 14.35
CA TYR A 79 4.27 11.98 14.54
C TYR A 79 3.99 11.26 15.88
N ASN A 80 2.76 11.42 16.38
CA ASN A 80 2.33 10.74 17.60
C ASN A 80 2.31 9.21 17.38
N PRO A 81 3.12 8.42 18.11
CA PRO A 81 3.20 6.98 17.91
C PRO A 81 1.90 6.24 18.25
N LYS A 82 0.97 6.85 19.01
CA LYS A 82 -0.33 6.24 19.33
C LYS A 82 -1.28 6.18 18.13
N LEU A 83 -1.03 6.98 17.10
CA LEU A 83 -1.87 7.04 15.90
C LEU A 83 -1.51 5.97 14.87
N ILE A 84 -0.45 5.18 15.09
CA ILE A 84 0.05 4.22 14.10
C ILE A 84 0.51 2.90 14.72
N THR A 85 0.04 1.79 14.16
CA THR A 85 0.50 0.43 14.45
C THR A 85 1.12 -0.19 13.21
N TRP A 86 2.08 -1.08 13.40
CA TRP A 86 2.74 -1.83 12.33
C TRP A 86 2.54 -3.32 12.58
N LEU A 87 2.05 -4.04 11.58
CA LEU A 87 1.71 -5.45 11.65
C LEU A 87 2.38 -6.19 10.48
N GLU A 88 3.05 -7.31 10.80
CA GLU A 88 3.49 -8.24 9.76
C GLU A 88 2.29 -9.09 9.36
N ALA A 89 1.86 -8.98 8.10
CA ALA A 89 0.66 -9.65 7.61
C ALA A 89 0.73 -9.92 6.12
N ASP A 90 0.15 -11.05 5.71
CA ASP A 90 -0.03 -11.40 4.30
C ASP A 90 -1.21 -10.63 3.71
N GLY A 91 -0.98 -9.89 2.62
CA GLY A 91 -2.02 -9.18 1.89
C GLY A 91 -3.06 -10.08 1.24
N GLY A 92 -2.74 -11.36 1.00
CA GLY A 92 -3.65 -12.37 0.47
C GLY A 92 -4.60 -12.95 1.52
N ASN A 93 -4.26 -12.82 2.81
CA ASN A 93 -5.08 -13.26 3.93
C ASN A 93 -5.29 -12.10 4.90
N LEU A 94 -6.27 -11.26 4.57
CA LEU A 94 -6.63 -10.06 5.32
C LEU A 94 -6.93 -10.42 6.79
N PRO A 95 -6.07 -10.06 7.76
CA PRO A 95 -6.30 -10.33 9.17
C PRO A 95 -7.26 -9.28 9.73
N LEU A 96 -8.46 -9.19 9.16
CA LEU A 96 -9.48 -8.26 9.58
C LEU A 96 -10.31 -8.92 10.66
N GLU A 97 -10.06 -8.57 11.93
CA GLU A 97 -11.07 -8.78 12.95
C GLU A 97 -12.32 -7.98 12.56
N ASN A 98 -13.50 -8.61 12.63
CA ASN A 98 -14.76 -7.97 12.29
C ASN A 98 -14.91 -6.66 13.11
N ASP A 99 -15.22 -5.56 12.41
CA ASP A 99 -15.59 -4.24 12.95
C ASP A 99 -14.45 -3.40 13.58
N SER A 100 -13.20 -3.77 13.34
CA SER A 100 -12.03 -3.03 13.84
C SER A 100 -11.64 -1.80 12.98
N PHE A 101 -11.93 -1.83 11.68
CA PHE A 101 -11.52 -0.80 10.71
C PHE A 101 -12.71 -0.23 9.93
N ASN A 102 -12.72 1.09 9.75
CA ASN A 102 -13.75 1.81 8.98
C ASN A 102 -13.22 2.41 7.67
N ALA A 103 -11.91 2.35 7.42
CA ALA A 103 -11.31 2.68 6.14
C ALA A 103 -10.26 1.64 5.75
N TYR A 104 -10.14 1.36 4.46
CA TYR A 104 -9.15 0.44 3.90
C TYR A 104 -8.35 1.14 2.78
N THR A 105 -7.03 0.94 2.76
CA THR A 105 -6.18 1.28 1.61
C THR A 105 -5.23 0.15 1.26
N ILE A 106 -4.97 0.01 -0.02
CA ILE A 106 -3.84 -0.77 -0.53
C ILE A 106 -3.26 0.00 -1.72
N SER A 107 -1.95 0.20 -1.71
CA SER A 107 -1.26 0.89 -2.80
C SER A 107 -0.21 -0.04 -3.40
N LEU A 108 -0.66 -0.90 -4.31
CA LEU A 108 0.21 -1.85 -4.99
C LEU A 108 0.70 -1.29 -6.31
N ALA A 109 2.00 -1.38 -6.54
CA ALA A 109 2.68 -0.81 -7.68
C ALA A 109 2.92 -1.76 -8.87
N PHE A 110 2.29 -2.94 -8.90
CA PHE A 110 2.70 -3.98 -9.85
C PHE A 110 1.58 -4.79 -10.52
N HIS A 111 0.31 -4.60 -10.15
CA HIS A 111 -0.77 -5.51 -10.60
C HIS A 111 -1.65 -5.02 -11.74
N ALA A 112 -1.53 -3.77 -12.17
CA ALA A 112 -2.45 -3.23 -13.17
C ALA A 112 -1.75 -2.67 -14.43
N CYS A 113 -0.45 -2.94 -14.63
CA CYS A 113 0.26 -2.46 -15.81
C CYS A 113 -0.47 -2.89 -17.09
N THR A 114 -0.83 -1.92 -17.92
CA THR A 114 -1.17 -2.19 -19.33
C THR A 114 -0.02 -2.95 -20.01
N ASN A 115 -0.35 -3.79 -21.01
CA ASN A 115 0.58 -4.76 -21.62
C ASN A 115 1.98 -4.22 -21.95
N ILE A 116 2.10 -2.94 -22.34
CA ILE A 116 3.38 -2.33 -22.75
C ILE A 116 4.28 -1.98 -21.56
N LEU A 117 3.72 -1.49 -20.44
CA LEU A 117 4.48 -1.13 -19.24
C LEU A 117 4.83 -2.36 -18.41
N LYS A 118 3.98 -3.39 -18.47
CA LYS A 118 4.28 -4.71 -17.90
C LYS A 118 5.54 -5.30 -18.53
N TRP A 119 5.66 -5.25 -19.86
CA TRP A 119 6.83 -5.77 -20.56
C TRP A 119 8.13 -5.05 -20.18
N SER A 120 8.12 -3.71 -20.13
CA SER A 120 9.31 -2.94 -19.73
C SER A 120 9.73 -3.20 -18.29
N PHE A 121 8.77 -3.41 -17.39
CA PHE A 121 9.06 -3.76 -16.00
C PHE A 121 9.51 -5.21 -15.85
N ASP A 122 8.89 -6.15 -16.57
CA ASP A 122 9.32 -7.55 -16.64
C ASP A 122 10.78 -7.59 -17.13
N LEU A 123 11.11 -6.84 -18.19
CA LEU A 123 12.45 -6.73 -18.74
C LEU A 123 13.44 -6.11 -17.73
N TYR A 124 13.08 -5.00 -17.07
CA TYR A 124 13.90 -4.41 -16.00
C TYR A 124 14.14 -5.41 -14.86
N SER A 125 13.10 -6.13 -14.46
CA SER A 125 13.17 -7.15 -13.40
C SER A 125 14.08 -8.30 -13.83
N TYR A 126 13.97 -8.79 -15.07
CA TYR A 126 14.85 -9.81 -15.65
C TYR A 126 16.31 -9.35 -15.71
N ILE A 127 16.56 -8.11 -16.14
CA ILE A 127 17.92 -7.53 -16.20
C ILE A 127 18.51 -7.40 -14.79
N MET A 128 17.73 -6.89 -13.83
CA MET A 128 18.15 -6.82 -12.42
C MET A 128 18.35 -8.22 -11.81
N LEU A 129 17.54 -9.21 -12.19
CA LEU A 129 17.71 -10.61 -11.79
C LEU A 129 19.05 -11.17 -12.28
N ALA A 130 19.36 -10.96 -13.56
CA ALA A 130 20.61 -11.40 -14.16
C ALA A 130 21.81 -10.70 -13.50
N PHE A 131 21.69 -9.40 -13.26
CA PHE A 131 22.73 -8.62 -12.61
C PHE A 131 22.97 -9.03 -11.14
N THR A 132 21.91 -9.21 -10.35
CA THR A 132 22.02 -9.67 -8.96
C THR A 132 22.53 -11.10 -8.85
N HIS A 133 22.18 -11.97 -9.80
CA HIS A 133 22.78 -13.30 -9.89
C HIS A 133 24.29 -13.24 -10.12
N VAL A 134 24.72 -12.44 -11.11
CA VAL A 134 26.14 -12.30 -11.47
C VAL A 134 26.97 -11.72 -10.31
N LEU A 135 26.41 -10.77 -9.56
CA LEU A 135 27.15 -10.09 -8.49
C LEU A 135 27.08 -10.78 -7.13
N TYR A 136 25.92 -11.29 -6.74
CA TYR A 136 25.66 -11.73 -5.37
C TYR A 136 25.34 -13.22 -5.26
N GLY A 137 25.20 -13.93 -6.38
CA GLY A 137 24.97 -15.38 -6.41
C GLY A 137 23.64 -15.85 -5.78
N GLN A 138 22.75 -14.94 -5.36
CA GLN A 138 21.54 -15.27 -4.60
C GLN A 138 20.25 -14.97 -5.39
N TRP A 139 19.41 -15.99 -5.56
CA TRP A 139 18.17 -15.96 -6.38
C TRP A 139 16.86 -15.84 -5.59
N GLN A 140 16.89 -16.10 -4.28
CA GLN A 140 15.68 -16.43 -3.52
C GLN A 140 14.72 -15.26 -3.26
N PRO A 141 15.17 -14.05 -2.87
CA PRO A 141 14.25 -12.96 -2.50
C PRO A 141 13.39 -12.46 -3.68
N TYR A 142 13.96 -12.43 -4.89
CA TYR A 142 13.29 -11.88 -6.06
C TYR A 142 12.38 -12.88 -6.79
N ARG A 143 12.69 -14.19 -6.75
CA ARG A 143 11.77 -15.22 -7.27
C ARG A 143 10.46 -15.23 -6.49
N HIS A 144 10.53 -15.04 -5.18
CA HIS A 144 9.35 -14.92 -4.33
C HIS A 144 8.55 -13.64 -4.63
N LEU A 145 9.23 -12.51 -4.87
CA LEU A 145 8.59 -11.26 -5.31
C LEU A 145 7.81 -11.44 -6.63
N VAL A 146 8.41 -12.03 -7.66
CA VAL A 146 7.75 -12.24 -8.96
C VAL A 146 6.58 -13.21 -8.84
N LYS A 147 6.74 -14.29 -8.07
CA LYS A 147 5.67 -15.27 -7.82
C LYS A 147 4.49 -14.62 -7.08
N ASN A 148 4.76 -13.85 -6.03
CA ASN A 148 3.73 -13.14 -5.27
C ASN A 148 3.02 -12.07 -6.12
N ILE A 149 3.73 -11.44 -7.07
CA ILE A 149 3.11 -10.51 -8.03
C ILE A 149 2.21 -11.25 -9.05
N GLN A 150 2.44 -12.51 -9.34
CA GLN A 150 1.56 -13.28 -10.23
C GLN A 150 0.36 -13.89 -9.51
N GLU A 151 0.53 -14.25 -8.23
CA GLU A 151 -0.50 -14.90 -7.42
C GLU A 151 -1.44 -13.90 -6.71
N PHE A 152 -1.07 -12.63 -6.63
CA PHE A 152 -1.93 -11.62 -6.01
C PHE A 152 -3.23 -11.42 -6.81
N PRO A 153 -4.37 -11.19 -6.13
CA PRO A 153 -5.65 -10.94 -6.77
C PRO A 153 -5.62 -9.80 -7.80
N SER A 154 -6.38 -9.95 -8.89
CA SER A 154 -6.66 -8.83 -9.80
C SER A 154 -7.33 -7.68 -9.06
N LYS A 155 -7.27 -6.44 -9.57
CA LYS A 155 -7.95 -5.30 -8.95
C LYS A 155 -9.47 -5.51 -8.81
N GLU A 156 -10.12 -6.19 -9.76
CA GLU A 156 -11.53 -6.56 -9.66
C GLU A 156 -11.77 -7.61 -8.58
N THR A 157 -10.93 -8.65 -8.51
CA THR A 157 -11.00 -9.68 -7.46
C THR A 157 -10.79 -9.08 -6.07
N LEU A 158 -9.80 -8.20 -5.95
CA LEU A 158 -9.48 -7.53 -4.69
C LEU A 158 -10.62 -6.63 -4.23
N LYS A 159 -11.31 -5.95 -5.15
CA LYS A 159 -12.52 -5.20 -4.83
C LYS A 159 -13.57 -6.11 -4.19
N VAL A 160 -13.86 -7.27 -4.79
CA VAL A 160 -14.83 -8.23 -4.25
C VAL A 160 -14.41 -8.72 -2.87
N MET A 161 -13.13 -9.05 -2.68
CA MET A 161 -12.62 -9.48 -1.37
C MET A 161 -12.81 -8.40 -0.29
N ILE A 162 -12.62 -7.12 -0.63
CA ILE A 162 -12.83 -6.00 0.29
C ILE A 162 -14.34 -5.82 0.60
N GLU A 163 -15.21 -6.00 -0.40
CA GLU A 163 -16.67 -5.99 -0.21
C GLU A 163 -17.14 -7.14 0.68
N GLU A 164 -16.60 -8.35 0.49
CA GLU A 164 -16.88 -9.54 1.32
C GLU A 164 -16.39 -9.37 2.78
N ALA A 165 -15.34 -8.58 2.99
CA ALA A 165 -14.89 -8.18 4.33
C ALA A 165 -15.82 -7.16 5.02
N GLY A 166 -16.90 -6.74 4.36
CA GLY A 166 -17.94 -5.88 4.90
C GLY A 166 -17.74 -4.39 4.63
N PHE A 167 -16.74 -4.00 3.83
CA PHE A 167 -16.60 -2.61 3.40
C PHE A 167 -17.61 -2.29 2.31
N GLN A 168 -18.20 -1.11 2.39
CA GLN A 168 -19.13 -0.56 1.41
C GLN A 168 -18.43 0.52 0.57
N ASN A 169 -19.05 0.87 -0.57
CA ASN A 169 -18.54 1.88 -1.51
C ASN A 169 -17.09 1.61 -1.94
N VAL A 170 -16.74 0.34 -2.14
CA VAL A 170 -15.39 -0.04 -2.54
C VAL A 170 -15.13 0.44 -3.96
N THR A 171 -14.13 1.31 -4.10
CA THR A 171 -13.70 1.89 -5.37
C THR A 171 -12.23 1.58 -5.58
N TYR A 172 -11.80 1.58 -6.84
CA TYR A 172 -10.39 1.50 -7.19
C TYR A 172 -10.03 2.46 -8.31
N GLU A 173 -8.80 2.98 -8.27
CA GLU A 173 -8.27 3.88 -9.28
C GLU A 173 -6.92 3.39 -9.78
N ASN A 174 -6.77 3.33 -11.09
CA ASN A 174 -5.49 3.02 -11.71
C ASN A 174 -4.61 4.27 -11.72
N LEU A 175 -3.45 4.13 -11.12
CA LEU A 175 -2.36 5.08 -11.11
C LEU A 175 -1.34 4.71 -12.19
N LEU A 176 -0.69 5.70 -12.81
CA LEU A 176 0.44 5.54 -13.76
C LEU A 176 0.07 4.59 -14.91
N PHE A 177 -1.04 4.86 -15.61
CA PHE A 177 -1.49 4.00 -16.72
C PHE A 177 -1.65 2.52 -16.31
N GLY A 178 -2.01 2.30 -15.04
CA GLY A 178 -2.18 0.99 -14.44
C GLY A 178 -0.98 0.47 -13.66
N VAL A 179 0.19 1.11 -13.66
CA VAL A 179 1.32 0.60 -12.87
C VAL A 179 0.94 0.40 -11.40
N ALA A 180 0.18 1.31 -10.80
CA ALA A 180 -0.37 1.08 -9.46
C ALA A 180 -1.90 1.10 -9.46
N THR A 181 -2.51 0.45 -8.48
CA THR A 181 -3.94 0.63 -8.19
C THR A 181 -4.08 0.97 -6.73
N ILE A 182 -4.98 1.92 -6.45
CA ILE A 182 -5.42 2.15 -5.09
C ILE A 182 -6.86 1.69 -4.96
N HIS A 183 -7.13 0.85 -3.98
CA HIS A 183 -8.48 0.53 -3.54
C HIS A 183 -8.79 1.28 -2.25
N SER A 184 -10.04 1.73 -2.14
CA SER A 184 -10.58 2.34 -0.92
C SER A 184 -12.02 1.93 -0.71
N GLY A 185 -12.38 1.66 0.55
CA GLY A 185 -13.75 1.36 0.97
C GLY A 185 -13.97 1.83 2.40
N VAL A 186 -15.23 1.98 2.79
CA VAL A 186 -15.63 2.40 4.13
C VAL A 186 -16.59 1.41 4.76
N LYS A 187 -16.40 1.10 6.04
CA LYS A 187 -17.33 0.26 6.81
C LYS A 187 -18.19 1.15 7.71
N LEU A 188 -19.51 1.00 7.62
CA LEU A 188 -20.49 1.72 8.44
C LEU A 188 -20.75 1.00 9.77
#